data_AF-A0A1F6CR41-F1
#
_entry.id   AF-A0A1F6CR41-F1
#
_cell.length_a   1.000
_cell.length_b   1.000
_cell.length_c   1.000
_cell.angle_alpha   90.00
_cell.angle_beta   90.00
_cell.angle_gamma   90.00
#
_symmetry.space_group_name_H-M   'P 1'
#
loop_
_entity.id
_entity.type
_entity.pdbx_description
1 polymer ?
#
loop_
_entity_poly.entity_id
_entity_poly.type
_entity_poly.pdbx_seq_one_letter_code
_entity_poly.pdbx_strand_id
1 'polypeptide(L)'
;MKRLSPRSIDFLAVTITGGAWPPDEATPWPYRPGWKIEKFFRQCNYDYSLNGSSRVPWTESVLQDINTKEGVDGVKKIVEYLLDPRDWVGNEEKHALLISELNDYLFHDGYEVVYEASLRRYVMRELGGEPVMLREAHKSYFFKPAALEKEFERILGSIETDPPDAVTSACSLVESVCKHILDRLGLPHPSQKTISHLVKSVMEHLRILPEGQTDEGFRRLVGGLRTVVHEIGNMRNEFGDAHGHTDGPQHLTRTHAKLAVGSAATIATFLVETFETQMPREEARGPGPDTIVQGIRAKDITF
;
A
#
# COMPACT_ATOMS: atom_id res chain seq x y z
N MET A 1 -3.81 23.18 6.49
CA MET A 1 -3.22 22.80 5.19
C MET A 1 -1.98 21.96 5.46
N LYS A 2 -1.89 20.74 4.90
CA LYS A 2 -0.72 19.87 5.08
C LYS A 2 0.48 20.46 4.33
N ARG A 3 1.67 20.24 4.87
CA ARG A 3 2.94 20.75 4.35
C ARG A 3 3.95 19.62 4.32
N LEU A 4 4.85 19.66 3.36
CA LEU A 4 6.01 18.77 3.36
C LEU A 4 7.04 19.22 4.40
N SER A 5 7.84 18.29 4.90
CA SER A 5 8.91 18.60 5.84
C SER A 5 10.04 19.39 5.17
N PRO A 6 10.84 20.16 5.94
CA PRO A 6 12.00 20.85 5.40
C PRO A 6 12.95 19.92 4.63
N ARG A 7 13.12 18.67 5.08
CA ARG A 7 14.01 17.70 4.41
C ARG A 7 13.57 17.39 2.98
N SER A 8 12.27 17.24 2.75
CA SER A 8 11.73 17.03 1.39
C SER A 8 11.88 18.28 0.54
N ILE A 9 11.72 19.47 1.13
CA ILE A 9 11.94 20.75 0.45
C ILE A 9 13.41 20.92 0.05
N ASP A 10 14.35 20.60 0.94
CA ASP A 10 15.79 20.68 0.68
C ASP A 10 16.20 19.76 -0.47
N PHE A 11 15.71 18.51 -0.44
CA PHE A 11 15.95 17.55 -1.51
C PHE A 11 15.39 18.04 -2.86
N LEU A 12 14.18 18.59 -2.87
CA LEU A 12 13.59 19.19 -4.07
C LEU A 12 14.43 20.38 -4.59
N ALA A 13 14.94 21.22 -3.69
CA ALA A 13 15.79 22.35 -4.10
C ALA A 13 17.07 21.86 -4.79
N VAL A 14 17.72 20.83 -4.26
CA VAL A 14 18.94 20.24 -4.84
C VAL A 14 18.65 19.59 -6.20
N THR A 15 17.57 18.83 -6.33
CA THR A 15 17.20 18.15 -7.59
C THR A 15 16.76 19.13 -8.69
N ILE A 16 16.04 20.20 -8.34
CA ILE A 16 15.64 21.25 -9.30
C ILE A 16 16.86 22.05 -9.77
N THR A 17 17.82 22.31 -8.89
CA THR A 17 19.00 23.13 -9.24
C THR A 17 20.12 22.32 -9.90
N GLY A 18 20.15 21.01 -9.66
CA GLY A 18 21.29 20.15 -10.00
C GLY A 18 22.48 20.34 -9.05
N GLY A 19 22.21 20.68 -7.78
CA GLY A 19 23.22 20.87 -6.75
C GLY A 19 23.97 22.23 -6.80
N ALA A 20 24.99 22.34 -5.94
CA ALA A 20 25.84 23.52 -5.82
C ALA A 20 26.67 23.78 -7.09
N TRP A 21 27.26 24.96 -7.22
CA TRP A 21 28.28 25.24 -8.22
C TRP A 21 29.64 25.41 -7.54
N PRO A 22 30.74 24.79 -8.02
CA PRO A 22 30.80 23.86 -9.15
C PRO A 22 29.98 22.57 -8.90
N PRO A 23 29.53 21.88 -9.96
CA PRO A 23 28.70 20.68 -9.80
C PRO A 23 29.50 19.64 -9.02
N ASP A 24 28.92 19.14 -7.94
CA ASP A 24 29.50 18.02 -7.21
C ASP A 24 29.23 16.74 -8.03
N GLU A 25 30.25 15.93 -8.27
CA GLU A 25 30.11 14.60 -8.88
C GLU A 25 29.15 13.71 -8.08
N ALA A 26 28.90 14.05 -6.80
CA ALA A 26 27.95 13.36 -5.94
C ALA A 26 26.47 13.54 -6.31
N THR A 27 26.09 14.57 -7.08
CA THR A 27 24.68 14.77 -7.46
C THR A 27 24.43 14.30 -8.90
N PRO A 28 23.57 13.29 -9.14
CA PRO A 28 23.32 12.76 -10.49
C PRO A 28 22.47 13.70 -11.37
N TRP A 29 21.91 14.76 -10.78
CA TRP A 29 20.93 15.66 -11.36
C TRP A 29 21.53 16.68 -12.34
N PRO A 30 20.84 17.00 -13.45
CA PRO A 30 21.35 17.96 -14.41
C PRO A 30 21.39 19.37 -13.82
N TYR A 31 22.55 20.03 -13.94
CA TYR A 31 22.73 21.42 -13.54
C TYR A 31 21.76 22.36 -14.30
N ARG A 32 21.04 23.22 -13.57
CA ARG A 32 20.15 24.25 -14.15
C ARG A 32 20.65 25.67 -13.82
N PRO A 33 21.05 26.51 -14.79
CA PRO A 33 21.40 27.91 -14.54
C PRO A 33 20.18 28.72 -14.07
N GLY A 34 20.41 29.85 -13.39
CA GLY A 34 19.35 30.65 -12.73
C GLY A 34 18.13 30.95 -13.59
N TRP A 35 18.32 31.43 -14.82
CA TRP A 35 17.23 31.73 -15.76
C TRP A 35 16.39 30.48 -16.14
N LYS A 36 16.98 29.27 -16.14
CA LYS A 36 16.23 28.03 -16.33
C LYS A 36 15.42 27.66 -15.10
N ILE A 37 15.89 27.98 -13.90
CA ILE A 37 15.15 27.75 -12.65
C ILE A 37 13.95 28.72 -12.58
N GLU A 38 14.14 29.99 -12.92
CA GLU A 38 13.02 30.96 -13.04
C GLU A 38 11.98 30.50 -14.07
N LYS A 39 12.44 30.05 -15.24
CA LYS A 39 11.56 29.50 -16.27
C LYS A 39 10.79 28.27 -15.78
N PHE A 40 11.46 27.38 -15.04
CA PHE A 40 10.84 26.19 -14.44
C PHE A 40 9.69 26.59 -13.50
N PHE A 41 9.92 27.52 -12.57
CA PHE A 41 8.84 27.99 -11.70
C PHE A 41 7.71 28.66 -12.48
N ARG A 42 8.01 29.44 -13.52
CA ARG A 42 7.00 30.05 -14.38
C ARG A 42 6.14 29.01 -15.10
N GLN A 43 6.74 27.89 -15.53
CA GLN A 43 6.00 26.78 -16.14
C GLN A 43 5.07 26.08 -15.13
N CYS A 44 5.43 26.10 -13.85
CA CYS A 44 4.57 25.69 -12.74
C CYS A 44 3.57 26.78 -12.31
N ASN A 45 3.45 27.88 -13.06
CA ASN A 45 2.59 29.03 -12.78
C ASN A 45 3.01 29.86 -11.54
N TYR A 46 4.32 29.93 -11.28
CA TYR A 46 4.93 30.72 -10.22
C TYR A 46 5.91 31.74 -10.79
N ASP A 47 5.66 33.03 -10.58
CA ASP A 47 6.52 34.11 -11.08
C ASP A 47 7.49 34.59 -9.99
N TYR A 48 8.65 33.94 -9.91
CA TYR A 48 9.77 34.32 -9.04
C TYR A 48 10.97 34.73 -9.89
N SER A 49 11.75 35.68 -9.39
CA SER A 49 12.99 36.13 -10.03
C SER A 49 14.17 35.97 -9.08
N LEU A 50 15.27 35.44 -9.60
CA LEU A 50 16.51 35.23 -8.86
C LEU A 50 17.21 36.58 -8.68
N ASN A 51 17.40 36.99 -7.43
CA ASN A 51 17.94 38.32 -7.07
C ASN A 51 19.46 38.31 -6.83
N GLY A 52 20.21 37.53 -7.62
CA GLY A 52 21.68 37.37 -7.43
C GLY A 52 22.08 36.45 -6.27
N SER A 53 21.12 35.87 -5.56
CA SER A 53 21.36 34.85 -4.53
C SER A 53 21.86 33.52 -5.13
N SER A 54 22.49 32.70 -4.29
CA SER A 54 22.85 31.32 -4.65
C SER A 54 21.62 30.51 -5.05
N ARG A 55 21.73 29.73 -6.13
CA ARG A 55 20.61 28.98 -6.73
C ARG A 55 19.93 28.02 -5.75
N VAL A 56 20.70 27.23 -5.00
CA VAL A 56 20.15 26.22 -4.06
C VAL A 56 19.35 26.88 -2.93
N PRO A 57 19.93 27.79 -2.10
CA PRO A 57 19.17 28.44 -1.03
C PRO A 57 18.00 29.29 -1.55
N TRP A 58 18.13 29.91 -2.72
CA TRP A 58 17.02 30.64 -3.31
C TRP A 58 15.88 29.71 -3.70
N THR A 59 16.17 28.59 -4.36
CA THR A 59 15.16 27.59 -4.75
C THR A 59 14.47 26.99 -3.52
N GLU A 60 15.24 26.68 -2.47
CA GLU A 60 14.71 26.24 -1.17
C GLU A 60 13.74 27.28 -0.58
N SER A 61 14.12 28.57 -0.57
CA SER A 61 13.25 29.64 -0.06
C SER A 61 11.95 29.79 -0.86
N VAL A 62 12.01 29.63 -2.19
CA VAL A 62 10.83 29.68 -3.06
C VAL A 62 9.91 28.50 -2.77
N LEU A 63 10.46 27.29 -2.67
CA LEU A 63 9.69 26.09 -2.32
C LEU A 63 9.08 26.19 -0.93
N GLN A 64 9.81 26.74 0.04
CA GLN A 64 9.32 26.96 1.40
C GLN A 64 8.18 27.99 1.43
N ASP A 65 8.26 29.05 0.62
CA ASP A 65 7.19 30.04 0.46
C ASP A 65 5.93 29.40 -0.14
N ILE A 66 6.08 28.60 -1.21
CA ILE A 66 4.98 27.84 -1.83
C ILE A 66 4.38 26.85 -0.82
N ASN A 67 5.19 26.06 -0.14
CA ASN A 67 4.75 25.11 0.90
C ASN A 67 4.07 25.84 2.08
N THR A 68 4.45 27.08 2.37
CA THR A 68 3.81 27.88 3.42
C THR A 68 2.43 28.40 2.98
N LYS A 69 2.34 28.94 1.76
CA LYS A 69 1.14 29.62 1.21
C LYS A 69 0.10 28.66 0.63
N GLU A 70 0.54 27.65 -0.10
CA GLU A 70 -0.31 26.66 -0.79
C GLU A 70 -0.14 25.23 -0.28
N GLY A 71 0.84 24.97 0.58
CA GLY A 71 1.00 23.65 1.20
C GLY A 71 1.41 22.61 0.20
N VAL A 72 0.99 21.38 0.48
CA VAL A 72 1.30 20.23 -0.38
C VAL A 72 0.75 20.39 -1.79
N ASP A 73 -0.37 21.09 -1.99
CA ASP A 73 -0.97 21.25 -3.32
C ASP A 73 -0.10 22.13 -4.23
N GLY A 74 0.56 23.14 -3.67
CA GLY A 74 1.54 23.95 -4.39
C GLY A 74 2.78 23.14 -4.75
N VAL A 75 3.35 22.43 -3.78
CA VAL A 75 4.56 21.61 -4.00
C VAL A 75 4.29 20.44 -4.95
N LYS A 76 3.09 19.86 -4.91
CA LYS A 76 2.65 18.81 -5.84
C LYS A 76 2.76 19.24 -7.30
N LYS A 77 2.34 20.47 -7.65
CA LYS A 77 2.49 21.00 -9.01
C LYS A 77 3.95 21.04 -9.44
N ILE A 78 4.84 21.41 -8.52
CA ILE A 78 6.29 21.44 -8.77
C ILE A 78 6.84 20.05 -9.02
N VAL A 79 6.49 19.08 -8.17
CA VAL A 79 6.93 17.69 -8.28
C VAL A 79 6.46 17.06 -9.60
N GLU A 80 5.17 17.21 -9.92
CA GLU A 80 4.61 16.64 -11.15
C GLU A 80 5.24 17.23 -12.41
N TYR A 81 5.57 18.52 -12.40
CA TYR A 81 6.28 19.16 -13.51
C TYR A 81 7.74 18.72 -13.61
N LEU A 82 8.45 18.58 -12.48
CA LEU A 82 9.84 18.09 -12.43
C LEU A 82 10.00 16.69 -13.03
N LEU A 83 8.96 15.86 -12.89
CA LEU A 83 8.94 14.46 -13.32
C LEU A 83 8.23 14.25 -14.66
N ASP A 84 8.02 15.31 -15.44
CA ASP A 84 7.43 15.17 -16.77
C ASP A 84 8.38 14.35 -17.67
N PRO A 85 7.97 13.17 -18.18
CA PRO A 85 8.86 12.29 -18.94
C PRO A 85 9.48 12.95 -20.19
N ARG A 86 8.86 14.00 -20.73
CA ARG A 86 9.37 14.74 -21.90
C ARG A 86 10.68 15.46 -21.62
N ASP A 87 10.93 15.84 -20.37
CA ASP A 87 12.17 16.49 -19.95
C ASP A 87 13.31 15.48 -19.70
N TRP A 88 12.99 14.18 -19.71
CA TRP A 88 13.91 13.08 -19.40
C TRP A 88 14.20 12.14 -20.56
N VAL A 89 13.81 12.50 -21.79
CA VAL A 89 14.10 11.70 -23.00
C VAL A 89 15.60 11.49 -23.15
N GLY A 90 16.02 10.22 -23.23
CA GLY A 90 17.44 9.82 -23.30
C GLY A 90 18.18 9.85 -21.96
N ASN A 91 17.48 10.08 -20.84
CA ASN A 91 18.01 10.03 -19.47
C ASN A 91 17.05 9.25 -18.53
N GLU A 92 16.42 8.19 -19.04
CA GLU A 92 15.37 7.44 -18.36
C GLU A 92 15.85 6.81 -17.03
N GLU A 93 17.11 6.36 -16.98
CA GLU A 93 17.71 5.80 -15.75
C GLU A 93 17.82 6.85 -14.63
N LYS A 94 18.21 8.09 -14.98
CA LYS A 94 18.28 9.18 -14.00
C LYS A 94 16.88 9.62 -13.55
N HIS A 95 15.90 9.54 -14.44
CA HIS A 95 14.52 9.82 -14.09
C HIS A 95 13.99 8.79 -13.07
N ALA A 96 14.22 7.50 -13.32
CA ALA A 96 13.85 6.43 -12.41
C ALA A 96 14.54 6.58 -11.03
N LEU A 97 15.82 6.95 -11.03
CA LEU A 97 16.57 7.23 -9.79
C LEU A 97 15.96 8.42 -9.02
N LEU A 98 15.63 9.52 -9.70
CA LEU A 98 14.98 10.68 -9.08
C LEU A 98 13.66 10.30 -8.41
N ILE A 99 12.83 9.51 -9.09
CA ILE A 99 11.55 9.07 -8.55
C ILE A 99 11.75 8.21 -7.31
N SER A 100 12.71 7.28 -7.36
CA SER A 100 13.04 6.41 -6.22
C SER A 100 13.48 7.24 -5.01
N GLU A 101 14.48 8.10 -5.18
CA GLU A 101 15.01 8.92 -4.08
C GLU A 101 13.95 9.91 -3.57
N LEU A 102 13.19 10.55 -4.46
CA LEU A 102 12.13 11.46 -4.04
C LEU A 102 11.07 10.74 -3.17
N ASN A 103 10.73 9.50 -3.52
CA ASN A 103 9.79 8.71 -2.75
C ASN A 103 10.32 8.34 -1.36
N ASP A 104 11.63 8.15 -1.18
CA ASP A 104 12.21 7.92 0.16
C ASP A 104 11.96 9.12 1.10
N TYR A 105 11.99 10.35 0.59
CA TYR A 105 11.67 11.56 1.36
C TYR A 105 10.15 11.75 1.53
N LEU A 106 9.39 11.68 0.43
CA LEU A 106 7.94 11.90 0.45
C LEU A 106 7.21 10.87 1.33
N PHE A 107 7.72 9.64 1.42
CA PHE A 107 7.15 8.60 2.26
C PHE A 107 7.01 9.05 3.72
N HIS A 108 8.03 9.74 4.24
CA HIS A 108 8.02 10.26 5.61
C HIS A 108 7.06 11.43 5.82
N ASP A 109 6.67 12.11 4.74
CA ASP A 109 5.64 13.16 4.76
C ASP A 109 4.24 12.61 4.46
N GLY A 110 4.10 11.31 4.22
CA GLY A 110 2.82 10.67 3.92
C GLY A 110 2.40 10.77 2.45
N TYR A 111 3.34 10.91 1.52
CA TYR A 111 3.07 11.02 0.09
C TYR A 111 3.96 10.06 -0.73
N GLU A 112 3.57 9.83 -1.97
CA GLU A 112 4.40 9.16 -2.97
C GLU A 112 4.11 9.73 -4.36
N VAL A 113 5.07 9.55 -5.25
CA VAL A 113 4.89 9.72 -6.68
C VAL A 113 4.71 8.36 -7.32
N VAL A 114 3.66 8.24 -8.14
CA VAL A 114 3.38 7.06 -8.96
C VAL A 114 3.17 7.46 -10.41
N TYR A 115 3.44 6.54 -11.33
CA TYR A 115 3.09 6.73 -12.74
C TYR A 115 1.60 6.41 -12.95
N GLU A 116 0.82 7.42 -13.35
CA GLU A 116 -0.59 7.27 -13.67
C GLU A 116 -0.73 6.94 -15.16
N ALA A 117 -0.96 5.66 -15.48
CA ALA A 117 -1.01 5.17 -16.85
C ALA A 117 -2.12 5.82 -17.68
N SER A 118 -3.27 6.13 -17.06
CA SER A 118 -4.40 6.77 -17.75
C SER A 118 -4.08 8.21 -18.20
N LEU A 119 -3.26 8.92 -17.43
CA LEU A 119 -2.83 10.29 -17.71
C LEU A 119 -1.46 10.36 -18.39
N ARG A 120 -0.75 9.22 -18.47
CA ARG A 120 0.61 9.08 -19.00
C ARG A 120 1.60 10.07 -18.35
N ARG A 121 1.49 10.26 -17.05
CA ARG A 121 2.35 11.18 -16.27
C ARG A 121 2.55 10.69 -14.85
N TYR A 122 3.61 11.17 -14.22
CA TYR A 122 3.81 10.98 -12.79
C TYR A 122 2.92 11.92 -11.99
N VAL A 123 2.26 11.39 -10.96
CA VAL A 123 1.38 12.15 -10.07
C VAL A 123 1.82 11.95 -8.63
N MET A 124 1.81 13.04 -7.85
CA MET A 124 2.03 12.95 -6.41
C MET A 124 0.69 12.71 -5.72
N ARG A 125 0.57 11.60 -5.01
CA ARG A 125 -0.61 11.25 -4.24
C ARG A 125 -0.27 11.16 -2.77
N GLU A 126 -1.25 11.48 -1.94
CA GLU A 126 -1.18 11.13 -0.53
C GLU A 126 -1.11 9.62 -0.44
N LEU A 127 -0.24 9.09 0.42
CA LEU A 127 -0.29 7.70 0.84
C LEU A 127 -1.66 7.54 1.48
N GLY A 128 -2.61 7.04 0.69
CA GLY A 128 -4.02 7.26 0.90
C GLY A 128 -4.55 6.42 2.04
N GLY A 129 -4.11 6.67 3.27
CA GLY A 129 -4.42 5.86 4.46
C GLY A 129 -4.63 4.41 4.05
N GLU A 130 -3.60 3.78 3.47
CA GLU A 130 -3.63 2.32 3.38
C GLU A 130 -3.95 1.86 4.80
N PRO A 131 -4.92 0.95 4.97
CA PRO A 131 -5.11 0.36 6.28
C PRO A 131 -3.73 -0.09 6.74
N VAL A 132 -3.26 0.40 7.89
CA VAL A 132 -1.90 0.08 8.40
C VAL A 132 -1.70 -1.45 8.39
N MET A 133 -2.78 -2.17 8.65
CA MET A 133 -2.87 -3.62 8.58
C MET A 133 -2.68 -4.22 7.18
N LEU A 134 -3.04 -3.54 6.08
CA LEU A 134 -2.74 -3.97 4.71
C LEU A 134 -1.24 -3.86 4.41
N ARG A 135 -0.58 -2.81 4.93
CA ARG A 135 0.87 -2.64 4.83
C ARG A 135 1.62 -3.67 5.66
N GLU A 136 1.17 -3.89 6.89
CA GLU A 136 1.74 -4.90 7.77
C GLU A 136 1.51 -6.30 7.22
N ALA A 137 0.33 -6.61 6.71
CA ALA A 137 0.04 -7.86 6.00
C ALA A 137 1.07 -8.10 4.88
N HIS A 138 1.24 -7.12 3.99
CA HIS A 138 2.16 -7.23 2.86
C HIS A 138 3.64 -7.44 3.28
N LYS A 139 4.04 -6.91 4.44
CA LYS A 139 5.42 -7.03 4.97
C LYS A 139 5.63 -8.26 5.86
N SER A 140 4.61 -8.67 6.63
CA SER A 140 4.70 -9.69 7.68
C SER A 140 4.74 -11.10 7.09
N TYR A 141 4.10 -11.33 5.93
CA TYR A 141 4.06 -12.64 5.30
C TYR A 141 5.46 -13.13 4.90
N PHE A 142 5.96 -14.15 5.60
CA PHE A 142 7.24 -14.80 5.29
C PHE A 142 7.19 -15.52 3.94
N PHE A 143 6.00 -15.92 3.50
CA PHE A 143 5.75 -16.53 2.20
C PHE A 143 4.98 -15.55 1.30
N LYS A 144 5.47 -15.35 0.07
CA LYS A 144 4.87 -14.43 -0.92
C LYS A 144 4.38 -15.20 -2.15
N PRO A 145 3.21 -15.87 -2.10
CA PRO A 145 2.62 -16.44 -3.30
C PRO A 145 2.28 -15.30 -4.25
N ALA A 146 2.63 -15.42 -5.53
CA ALA A 146 2.32 -14.41 -6.54
C ALA A 146 0.83 -14.03 -6.58
N ALA A 147 -0.06 -14.97 -6.18
CA ALA A 147 -1.49 -14.71 -6.04
C ALA A 147 -1.80 -13.65 -4.95
N LEU A 148 -1.12 -13.68 -3.80
CA LEU A 148 -1.34 -12.70 -2.73
C LEU A 148 -0.84 -11.31 -3.17
N GLU A 149 0.36 -11.23 -3.74
CA GLU A 149 0.94 -9.96 -4.24
C GLU A 149 0.01 -9.30 -5.26
N LYS A 150 -0.53 -10.09 -6.19
CA LYS A 150 -1.50 -9.63 -7.18
C LYS A 150 -2.78 -9.06 -6.53
N GLU A 151 -3.31 -9.70 -5.48
CA GLU A 151 -4.50 -9.18 -4.79
C GLU A 151 -4.18 -7.88 -4.03
N PHE A 152 -2.99 -7.74 -3.44
CA PHE A 152 -2.56 -6.47 -2.83
C PHE A 152 -2.47 -5.34 -3.86
N GLU A 153 -1.83 -5.58 -5.00
CA GLU A 153 -1.72 -4.58 -6.07
C GLU A 153 -3.10 -4.18 -6.59
N ARG A 154 -4.02 -5.14 -6.77
CA ARG A 154 -5.39 -4.87 -7.17
C ARG A 154 -6.12 -4.00 -6.16
N ILE A 155 -6.09 -4.36 -4.87
CA ILE A 155 -6.70 -3.58 -3.80
C ILE A 155 -6.18 -2.14 -3.81
N LEU A 156 -4.85 -1.95 -3.86
CA LEU A 156 -4.23 -0.63 -3.86
C LEU A 156 -4.58 0.19 -5.10
N GLY A 157 -4.71 -0.48 -6.26
CA GLY A 157 -5.09 0.13 -7.52
C GLY A 157 -6.56 0.52 -7.60
N SER A 158 -7.46 -0.18 -6.90
CA SER A 158 -8.91 0.03 -7.02
C SER A 158 -9.58 0.72 -5.83
N ILE A 159 -8.98 0.78 -4.64
CA ILE A 159 -9.66 1.34 -3.44
C ILE A 159 -10.14 2.79 -3.59
N GLU A 160 -9.48 3.57 -4.45
CA GLU A 160 -9.81 4.96 -4.75
C GLU A 160 -10.75 5.11 -5.95
N THR A 161 -10.59 4.26 -6.96
CA THR A 161 -11.20 4.43 -8.29
C THR A 161 -12.36 3.48 -8.57
N ASP A 162 -12.36 2.31 -7.91
CA ASP A 162 -13.36 1.24 -8.04
C ASP A 162 -13.53 0.51 -6.69
N PRO A 163 -14.29 1.11 -5.74
CA PRO A 163 -14.53 0.50 -4.42
C PRO A 163 -15.10 -0.93 -4.46
N PRO A 164 -16.02 -1.29 -5.38
CA PRO A 164 -16.49 -2.67 -5.53
C PRO A 164 -15.39 -3.67 -5.91
N ASP A 165 -14.50 -3.30 -6.85
CA ASP A 165 -13.34 -4.14 -7.20
C ASP A 165 -12.38 -4.31 -6.02
N ALA A 166 -12.19 -3.25 -5.21
CA ALA A 166 -11.37 -3.32 -4.01
C ALA A 166 -11.93 -4.30 -2.97
N VAL A 167 -13.25 -4.32 -2.75
CA VAL A 167 -13.91 -5.29 -1.87
C VAL A 167 -13.80 -6.71 -2.42
N THR A 168 -13.96 -6.88 -3.73
CA THR A 168 -13.79 -8.18 -4.40
C THR A 168 -12.37 -8.71 -4.20
N SER A 169 -11.36 -7.85 -4.40
CA SER A 169 -9.95 -8.20 -4.23
C SER A 169 -9.62 -8.46 -2.75
N ALA A 170 -10.25 -7.76 -1.80
CA ALA A 170 -10.14 -8.06 -0.37
C ALA A 170 -10.69 -9.45 0.00
N CYS A 171 -11.81 -9.86 -0.58
CA CYS A 171 -12.31 -11.23 -0.43
C CYS A 171 -11.31 -12.25 -0.98
N SER A 172 -10.80 -12.01 -2.18
CA SER A 172 -9.81 -12.87 -2.84
C SER A 172 -8.52 -13.01 -2.04
N LEU A 173 -8.07 -11.94 -1.36
CA LEU A 173 -6.92 -11.97 -0.45
C LEU A 173 -7.13 -12.98 0.69
N VAL A 174 -8.26 -12.86 1.42
CA VAL A 174 -8.57 -13.77 2.54
C VAL A 174 -8.75 -15.21 2.05
N GLU A 175 -9.43 -15.41 0.93
CA GLU A 175 -9.57 -16.74 0.33
C GLU A 175 -8.22 -17.35 -0.05
N SER A 176 -7.33 -16.56 -0.64
CA SER A 176 -6.00 -17.02 -1.07
C SER A 176 -5.14 -17.39 0.13
N VAL A 177 -5.16 -16.59 1.20
CA VAL A 177 -4.52 -16.91 2.47
C VAL A 177 -5.06 -18.22 3.05
N CYS A 178 -6.39 -18.37 3.12
CA CYS A 178 -6.98 -19.57 3.70
C CYS A 178 -6.66 -20.83 2.88
N LYS A 179 -6.78 -20.77 1.55
CA LYS A 179 -6.43 -21.87 0.64
C LYS A 179 -4.97 -22.25 0.82
N HIS A 180 -4.07 -21.26 0.89
CA HIS A 180 -2.66 -21.52 1.10
C HIS A 180 -2.40 -22.22 2.44
N ILE A 181 -2.99 -21.75 3.55
CA ILE A 181 -2.83 -22.39 4.85
C ILE A 181 -3.31 -23.85 4.81
N LEU A 182 -4.48 -24.12 4.21
CA LEU A 182 -4.99 -25.48 4.07
C LEU A 182 -4.06 -26.36 3.22
N ASP A 183 -3.58 -25.85 2.09
CA ASP A 183 -2.64 -26.56 1.22
C ASP A 183 -1.34 -26.91 1.97
N ARG A 184 -0.83 -25.96 2.77
CA ARG A 184 0.38 -26.15 3.58
C ARG A 184 0.19 -27.14 4.70
N LEU A 185 -1.00 -27.22 5.28
CA LEU A 185 -1.35 -28.23 6.27
C LEU A 185 -1.67 -29.61 5.65
N GLY A 186 -1.67 -29.72 4.31
CA GLY A 186 -2.06 -30.95 3.61
C GLY A 186 -3.55 -31.29 3.74
N LEU A 187 -4.39 -30.28 3.99
CA LEU A 187 -5.82 -30.45 4.27
C LEU A 187 -6.67 -30.20 3.03
N PRO A 188 -7.77 -30.93 2.84
CA PRO A 188 -8.70 -30.69 1.75
C PRO A 188 -9.40 -29.34 1.92
N HIS A 189 -9.69 -28.68 0.80
CA HIS A 189 -10.55 -27.49 0.81
C HIS A 189 -11.99 -27.87 1.16
N PRO A 190 -12.75 -26.99 1.85
CA PRO A 190 -14.16 -27.22 2.13
C PRO A 190 -14.95 -27.39 0.82
N SER A 191 -16.01 -28.20 0.87
CA SER A 191 -16.90 -28.46 -0.26
C SER A 191 -17.57 -27.19 -0.79
N GLN A 192 -17.94 -26.27 0.11
CA GLN A 192 -18.38 -24.93 -0.22
C GLN A 192 -17.18 -23.97 -0.18
N LYS A 193 -16.86 -23.37 -1.34
CA LYS A 193 -15.69 -22.48 -1.49
C LYS A 193 -15.98 -21.01 -1.15
N THR A 194 -16.93 -20.74 -0.25
CA THR A 194 -17.15 -19.36 0.19
C THR A 194 -16.09 -18.93 1.20
N ILE A 195 -15.80 -17.63 1.26
CA ILE A 195 -14.83 -17.05 2.21
C ILE A 195 -15.12 -17.47 3.66
N SER A 196 -16.39 -17.51 4.07
CA SER A 196 -16.80 -17.92 5.43
C SER A 196 -16.45 -19.37 5.75
N HIS A 197 -16.62 -20.29 4.78
CA HIS A 197 -16.28 -21.70 4.97
C HIS A 197 -14.77 -21.92 5.03
N LEU A 198 -14.02 -21.20 4.20
CA LEU A 198 -12.56 -21.23 4.20
C LEU A 198 -12.00 -20.74 5.54
N VAL A 199 -12.43 -19.55 6.00
CA VAL A 199 -11.98 -19.01 7.29
C VAL A 199 -12.36 -19.92 8.44
N LYS A 200 -13.60 -20.44 8.47
CA LYS A 200 -14.03 -21.39 9.50
C LYS A 200 -13.12 -22.61 9.54
N SER A 201 -12.85 -23.21 8.38
CA SER A 201 -12.01 -24.41 8.28
C SER A 201 -10.59 -24.13 8.79
N VAL A 202 -9.97 -23.02 8.38
CA VAL A 202 -8.64 -22.64 8.86
C VAL A 202 -8.63 -22.42 10.38
N MET A 203 -9.61 -21.69 10.92
CA MET A 203 -9.69 -21.42 12.36
C MET A 203 -9.82 -22.69 13.20
N GLU A 204 -10.58 -23.67 12.72
CA GLU A 204 -10.75 -24.98 13.38
C GLU A 204 -9.43 -25.76 13.38
N HIS A 205 -8.71 -25.81 12.25
CA HIS A 205 -7.46 -26.57 12.15
C HIS A 205 -6.28 -25.90 12.85
N LEU A 206 -6.22 -24.56 12.86
CA LEU A 206 -5.25 -23.79 13.66
C LEU A 206 -5.61 -23.76 15.15
N ARG A 207 -6.75 -24.37 15.55
CA ARG A 207 -7.23 -24.41 16.94
C ARG A 207 -7.23 -23.02 17.59
N ILE A 208 -7.67 -21.99 16.86
CA ILE A 208 -7.70 -20.60 17.36
C ILE A 208 -8.50 -20.49 18.66
N LEU A 209 -9.55 -21.31 18.79
CA LEU A 209 -10.28 -21.50 20.05
C LEU A 209 -10.14 -22.97 20.48
N PRO A 210 -9.11 -23.33 21.26
CA PRO A 210 -8.93 -24.69 21.73
C PRO A 210 -10.03 -25.07 22.74
N GLU A 211 -10.33 -26.36 22.84
CA GLU A 211 -11.24 -26.87 23.87
C GLU A 211 -10.73 -26.48 25.26
N GLY A 212 -11.57 -25.82 26.06
CA GLY A 212 -11.20 -25.32 27.38
C GLY A 212 -10.68 -23.88 27.41
N GLN A 213 -10.68 -23.14 26.30
CA GLN A 213 -10.44 -21.70 26.30
C GLN A 213 -11.45 -20.98 27.23
N THR A 214 -10.95 -20.39 28.32
CA THR A 214 -11.78 -19.73 29.35
C THR A 214 -11.91 -18.23 29.12
N ASP A 215 -11.14 -17.65 28.19
CA ASP A 215 -11.29 -16.25 27.81
C ASP A 215 -12.54 -16.05 26.94
N GLU A 216 -13.64 -15.78 27.62
CA GLU A 216 -14.93 -15.42 27.05
C GLU A 216 -14.86 -14.16 26.16
N GLY A 217 -13.96 -13.23 26.45
CA GLY A 217 -13.74 -12.02 25.65
C GLY A 217 -13.14 -12.36 24.30
N PHE A 218 -12.06 -13.14 24.30
CA PHE A 218 -11.40 -13.61 23.08
C PHE A 218 -12.33 -14.50 22.24
N ARG A 219 -13.11 -15.37 22.88
CA ARG A 219 -14.13 -16.20 22.21
C ARG A 219 -15.16 -15.35 21.45
N ARG A 220 -15.64 -14.26 22.07
CA ARG A 220 -16.55 -13.31 21.42
C ARG A 220 -15.85 -12.54 20.28
N LEU A 221 -14.59 -12.17 20.44
CA LEU A 221 -13.81 -11.48 19.40
C LEU A 221 -13.65 -12.35 18.15
N VAL A 222 -13.27 -13.62 18.30
CA VAL A 222 -13.17 -14.59 17.19
C VAL A 222 -14.54 -14.84 16.55
N GLY A 223 -15.61 -14.88 17.35
CA GLY A 223 -16.98 -14.92 16.84
C GLY A 223 -17.32 -13.70 15.97
N GLY A 224 -16.99 -12.50 16.44
CA GLY A 224 -17.16 -11.25 15.69
C GLY A 224 -16.36 -11.23 14.39
N LEU A 225 -15.13 -11.74 14.40
CA LEU A 225 -14.29 -11.88 13.21
C LEU A 225 -14.99 -12.71 12.12
N ARG A 226 -15.61 -13.84 12.50
CA ARG A 226 -16.37 -14.69 11.56
C ARG A 226 -17.56 -13.95 10.96
N THR A 227 -18.24 -13.12 11.75
CA THR A 227 -19.32 -12.26 11.25
C THR A 227 -18.80 -11.23 10.26
N VAL A 228 -17.69 -10.56 10.57
CA VAL A 228 -17.06 -9.58 9.65
C VAL A 228 -16.70 -10.23 8.32
N VAL A 229 -16.10 -11.43 8.32
CA VAL A 229 -15.78 -12.19 7.11
C VAL A 229 -17.04 -12.50 6.29
N HIS A 230 -18.11 -12.92 6.96
CA HIS A 230 -19.39 -13.20 6.31
C HIS A 230 -19.94 -11.96 5.60
N GLU A 231 -19.95 -10.81 6.29
CA GLU A 231 -20.46 -9.57 5.70
C GLU A 231 -19.57 -9.03 4.57
N ILE A 232 -18.25 -9.15 4.67
CA ILE A 232 -17.34 -8.84 3.56
C ILE A 232 -17.67 -9.71 2.33
N GLY A 233 -17.95 -11.00 2.54
CA GLY A 233 -18.40 -11.91 1.48
C GLY A 233 -19.74 -11.51 0.87
N ASN A 234 -20.70 -11.04 1.68
CA ASN A 234 -22.00 -10.54 1.20
C ASN A 234 -21.83 -9.27 0.37
N MET A 235 -20.99 -8.33 0.83
CA MET A 235 -20.69 -7.10 0.09
C MET A 235 -20.16 -7.40 -1.32
N ARG A 236 -19.31 -8.43 -1.48
CA ARG A 236 -18.86 -8.85 -2.82
C ARG A 236 -20.02 -9.29 -3.71
N ASN A 237 -20.99 -10.03 -3.17
CA ASN A 237 -22.11 -10.54 -3.97
C ASN A 237 -23.11 -9.41 -4.29
N GLU A 238 -23.38 -8.53 -3.32
CA GLU A 238 -24.33 -7.42 -3.46
C GLU A 238 -23.83 -6.35 -4.43
N PHE A 239 -22.52 -6.04 -4.41
CA PHE A 239 -21.94 -4.97 -5.22
C PHE A 239 -21.12 -5.48 -6.42
N GLY A 240 -20.88 -6.78 -6.53
CA GLY A 240 -20.14 -7.41 -7.63
C GLY A 240 -21.02 -8.00 -8.73
N ASP A 241 -22.31 -8.26 -8.46
CA ASP A 241 -23.22 -8.83 -9.46
C ASP A 241 -23.79 -7.72 -10.37
N ALA A 242 -23.11 -7.52 -11.50
CA ALA A 242 -23.47 -6.56 -12.55
C ALA A 242 -24.69 -7.01 -13.38
N HIS A 243 -25.77 -7.45 -12.70
CA HIS A 243 -27.06 -7.71 -13.32
C HIS A 243 -28.07 -6.63 -12.94
N GLY A 244 -28.10 -5.56 -13.76
CA GLY A 244 -29.21 -4.62 -13.84
C GLY A 244 -29.20 -3.58 -12.72
N HIS A 245 -28.80 -2.36 -13.07
CA HIS A 245 -29.06 -1.19 -12.25
C HIS A 245 -30.58 -1.02 -12.14
N THR A 246 -31.16 -1.38 -10.99
CA THR A 246 -32.43 -0.79 -10.57
C THR A 246 -32.10 0.50 -9.86
N ASP A 247 -32.58 1.61 -10.40
CA ASP A 247 -32.41 2.98 -9.90
C ASP A 247 -32.66 3.05 -8.37
N GLY A 248 -31.58 3.12 -7.59
CA GLY A 248 -31.61 3.20 -6.13
C GLY A 248 -30.24 3.61 -5.53
N PRO A 249 -30.20 4.31 -4.39
CA PRO A 249 -29.04 5.13 -3.96
C PRO A 249 -27.95 4.39 -3.15
N GLN A 250 -27.87 3.06 -3.17
CA GLN A 250 -26.84 2.33 -2.41
C GLN A 250 -25.59 2.07 -3.23
N HIS A 251 -24.75 3.11 -3.37
CA HIS A 251 -23.42 2.96 -3.94
C HIS A 251 -22.40 2.62 -2.85
N LEU A 252 -21.58 1.60 -3.07
CA LEU A 252 -20.46 1.28 -2.20
C LEU A 252 -19.44 2.45 -2.24
N THR A 253 -19.27 3.14 -1.12
CA THR A 253 -18.35 4.29 -1.04
C THR A 253 -16.90 3.84 -0.80
N ARG A 254 -15.94 4.73 -1.11
CA ARG A 254 -14.53 4.58 -0.71
C ARG A 254 -14.37 4.23 0.77
N THR A 255 -15.13 4.88 1.66
CA THR A 255 -15.05 4.64 3.11
C THR A 255 -15.50 3.22 3.46
N HIS A 256 -16.55 2.71 2.82
CA HIS A 256 -17.00 1.32 3.00
C HIS A 256 -15.96 0.32 2.51
N ALA A 257 -15.37 0.55 1.33
CA ALA A 257 -14.31 -0.31 0.81
C ALA A 257 -13.07 -0.29 1.71
N LYS A 258 -12.66 0.87 2.24
CA LYS A 258 -11.56 0.98 3.21
C LYS A 258 -11.79 0.17 4.48
N LEU A 259 -13.01 0.17 5.02
CA LEU A 259 -13.37 -0.65 6.17
C LEU A 259 -13.26 -2.15 5.85
N ALA A 260 -13.83 -2.58 4.73
CA ALA A 260 -13.80 -3.98 4.31
C ALA A 260 -12.36 -4.46 4.03
N VAL A 261 -11.59 -3.69 3.26
CA VAL A 261 -10.17 -3.97 2.95
C VAL A 261 -9.33 -4.04 4.22
N GLY A 262 -9.46 -3.05 5.12
CA GLY A 262 -8.70 -3.03 6.37
C GLY A 262 -9.04 -4.20 7.29
N SER A 263 -10.32 -4.57 7.35
CA SER A 263 -10.78 -5.75 8.09
C SER A 263 -10.23 -7.03 7.50
N ALA A 264 -10.34 -7.21 6.18
CA ALA A 264 -9.81 -8.38 5.45
C ALA A 264 -8.30 -8.53 5.65
N ALA A 265 -7.55 -7.43 5.54
CA ALA A 265 -6.10 -7.41 5.80
C ALA A 265 -5.77 -7.84 7.23
N THR A 266 -6.47 -7.27 8.23
CA THR A 266 -6.29 -7.64 9.64
C THR A 266 -6.52 -9.14 9.88
N ILE A 267 -7.59 -9.67 9.30
CA ILE A 267 -7.96 -11.09 9.39
C ILE A 267 -6.90 -11.97 8.74
N ALA A 268 -6.49 -11.62 7.53
CA ALA A 268 -5.47 -12.33 6.78
C ALA A 268 -4.14 -12.36 7.55
N THR A 269 -3.70 -11.22 8.10
CA THR A 269 -2.51 -11.12 8.96
C THR A 269 -2.62 -12.03 10.16
N PHE A 270 -3.71 -11.94 10.92
CA PHE A 270 -3.92 -12.77 12.10
C PHE A 270 -3.86 -14.27 11.79
N LEU A 271 -4.49 -14.72 10.71
CA LEU A 271 -4.48 -16.14 10.31
C LEU A 271 -3.08 -16.62 9.92
N VAL A 272 -2.33 -15.82 9.17
CA VAL A 272 -0.95 -16.16 8.78
C VAL A 272 -0.02 -16.16 9.97
N GLU A 273 -0.03 -15.12 10.81
CA GLU A 273 0.83 -15.05 11.99
C GLU A 273 0.55 -16.20 12.97
N THR A 274 -0.73 -16.56 13.14
CA THR A 274 -1.11 -17.74 13.93
C THR A 274 -0.53 -19.02 13.32
N PHE A 275 -0.65 -19.20 12.00
CA PHE A 275 -0.09 -20.36 11.31
C PHE A 275 1.45 -20.43 11.40
N GLU A 276 2.14 -19.31 11.16
CA GLU A 276 3.61 -19.24 11.23
C GLU A 276 4.13 -19.44 12.65
N THR A 277 3.41 -18.97 13.67
CA THR A 277 3.78 -19.22 15.07
C THR A 277 3.68 -20.71 15.42
N GLN A 278 2.72 -21.43 14.82
CA GLN A 278 2.51 -22.86 15.06
C GLN A 278 3.42 -23.77 14.22
N MET A 279 4.07 -23.25 13.16
CA MET A 279 4.93 -24.01 12.26
C MET A 279 6.41 -23.60 12.45
N PRO A 280 7.30 -24.49 12.94
CA PRO A 280 8.72 -24.18 13.07
C PRO A 280 9.36 -23.76 11.73
N ARG A 281 10.26 -22.76 11.76
CA ARG A 281 10.91 -22.13 10.59
C ARG A 281 11.61 -23.11 9.61
N GLU A 282 11.90 -24.35 10.03
CA GLU A 282 12.54 -25.38 9.18
C GLU A 282 11.54 -26.22 8.36
N GLU A 283 10.33 -26.49 8.87
CA GLU A 283 9.29 -27.25 8.14
C GLU A 283 8.60 -26.40 7.07
N ALA A 284 8.76 -25.08 7.15
CA ALA A 284 8.24 -24.15 6.17
C ALA A 284 8.89 -24.26 4.77
N ARG A 285 9.99 -25.02 4.64
CA ARG A 285 10.71 -25.30 3.37
C ARG A 285 10.38 -26.66 2.72
N GLY A 286 9.45 -27.44 3.29
CA GLY A 286 8.97 -28.74 2.75
C GLY A 286 9.81 -29.96 3.20
N PRO A 287 9.26 -31.20 3.21
CA PRO A 287 8.43 -31.76 2.13
C PRO A 287 7.11 -32.47 2.55
N GLY A 288 6.13 -32.43 1.65
CA GLY A 288 5.08 -33.46 1.44
C GLY A 288 3.97 -33.65 2.51
N PRO A 289 2.81 -34.23 2.13
CA PRO A 289 1.57 -34.20 2.92
C PRO A 289 1.55 -35.02 4.22
N ASP A 290 2.55 -35.88 4.45
CA ASP A 290 2.44 -36.94 5.48
C ASP A 290 3.06 -36.60 6.85
N THR A 291 3.76 -35.46 6.99
CA THR A 291 4.55 -35.19 8.21
C THR A 291 3.86 -34.23 9.20
N ILE A 292 2.94 -33.37 8.75
CA ILE A 292 2.45 -32.23 9.54
C ILE A 292 1.40 -32.65 10.59
N VAL A 293 0.66 -33.74 10.37
CA VAL A 293 -0.41 -34.18 11.28
C VAL A 293 0.12 -34.72 12.63
N GLN A 294 1.40 -35.10 12.71
CA GLN A 294 1.98 -35.65 13.94
C GLN A 294 2.62 -34.60 14.86
N GLY A 295 2.98 -33.41 14.35
CA GLY A 295 3.65 -32.35 15.14
C GLY A 295 2.72 -31.56 16.08
N ILE A 296 1.42 -31.46 15.76
CA ILE A 296 0.44 -30.69 16.55
C ILE A 296 0.11 -31.37 17.91
N ARG A 297 0.61 -32.59 18.16
CA ARG A 297 0.27 -33.36 19.38
C ARG A 297 1.07 -33.01 20.63
N ALA A 298 2.18 -32.28 20.56
CA ALA A 298 2.92 -31.93 21.76
C ALA A 298 3.90 -30.80 21.53
N LYS A 299 3.50 -29.56 21.84
CA LYS A 299 4.21 -28.64 22.75
C LYS A 299 3.71 -27.20 22.58
N ASP A 300 3.45 -26.59 23.74
CA ASP A 300 3.49 -25.16 24.03
C ASP A 300 2.45 -24.26 23.34
N ILE A 301 1.20 -24.38 23.77
CA ILE A 301 0.24 -23.27 23.75
C ILE A 301 0.09 -22.80 25.19
N THR A 302 0.89 -21.80 25.57
CA THR A 302 0.66 -21.01 26.79
C THR A 302 0.29 -19.61 26.31
N PHE A 303 -0.95 -19.21 26.55
CA PHE A 303 -1.38 -17.81 26.49
C PHE A 303 -0.91 -17.09 27.76
#